data_AF-A0A1V5CFJ9-F1
#
_entry.id   AF-A0A1V5CFJ9-F1
#
_cell.length_a   1.000
_cell.length_b   1.000
_cell.length_c   1.000
_cell.angle_alpha   90.00
_cell.angle_beta   90.00
_cell.angle_gamma   90.00
#
_symmetry.space_group_name_H-M   'P 1'
#
loop_
_entity.id
_entity.type
_entity.pdbx_description
1 polymer ?
#
loop_
_entity_poly.entity_id
_entity_poly.type
_entity_poly.pdbx_seq_one_letter_code
_entity_poly.pdbx_strand_id
1 'polypeptide(L)'
;MVKGKDGKIYTGISTDVSRRLDEHQACGTKGAKFLRGRGPLKLLIAMEVGDRSQALRVEYRVKQLKQSQKEDIIRQPAILKVLIEREITGRDKEASERPRR
;
A
#
# COMPACT_ATOMS: atom_id res chain seq x y z
N MET A 1 -3.11 -0.33 -3.18
CA MET A 1 -4.01 -1.34 -2.60
C MET A 1 -4.72 -2.10 -3.71
N VAL A 2 -4.91 -3.40 -3.51
CA VAL A 2 -5.63 -4.27 -4.45
C VAL A 2 -6.77 -4.99 -3.74
N LYS A 3 -7.92 -5.16 -4.41
CA LYS A 3 -9.05 -5.95 -3.90
C LYS A 3 -9.04 -7.33 -4.54
N GLY A 4 -9.01 -8.37 -3.70
CA GLY A 4 -9.24 -9.73 -4.15
C GLY A 4 -10.72 -10.01 -4.39
N LYS A 5 -11.03 -11.12 -5.09
CA LYS A 5 -12.42 -11.58 -5.29
C LYS A 5 -13.18 -11.79 -3.98
N ASP A 6 -12.48 -12.15 -2.91
CA ASP A 6 -13.06 -12.39 -1.58
C ASP A 6 -13.45 -11.12 -0.81
N GLY A 7 -13.39 -9.94 -1.47
CA GLY A 7 -13.71 -8.65 -0.84
C GLY A 7 -12.60 -8.10 0.06
N LYS A 8 -11.55 -8.90 0.35
CA LYS A 8 -10.39 -8.47 1.14
C LYS A 8 -9.53 -7.47 0.39
N ILE A 9 -9.14 -6.41 1.10
CA ILE A 9 -8.24 -5.37 0.61
C ILE A 9 -6.82 -5.69 1.06
N TYR A 10 -5.93 -5.86 0.09
CA TYR A 10 -4.51 -6.07 0.33
C TYR A 10 -3.76 -4.76 0.12
N THR A 11 -2.86 -4.49 1.05
CA THR A 11 -2.02 -3.29 1.08
C THR A 11 -0.57 -3.73 1.05
N GLY A 12 0.21 -3.17 0.14
CA GLY A 12 1.62 -3.47 0.01
C GLY A 12 2.33 -2.34 -0.71
N ILE A 13 3.65 -2.26 -0.52
CA ILE A 13 4.52 -1.37 -1.28
C ILE A 13 5.27 -2.17 -2.34
N SER A 14 5.47 -1.54 -3.50
CA SER A 14 6.33 -2.06 -4.57
C SER A 14 7.07 -0.86 -5.15
N THR A 15 8.36 -1.03 -5.45
CA THR A 15 9.14 -0.01 -6.19
C THR A 15 8.61 0.18 -7.60
N ASP A 16 7.96 -0.85 -8.13
CA ASP A 16 7.48 -0.89 -9.50
C ASP A 16 6.08 -1.52 -9.48
N VAL A 17 5.06 -0.71 -9.16
CA VAL A 17 3.67 -1.18 -9.03
C VAL A 17 3.12 -1.55 -10.41
N SER A 18 3.38 -0.73 -11.43
CA SER A 18 2.93 -0.97 -12.81
C SER A 18 3.54 -2.24 -13.37
N ARG A 19 4.87 -2.40 -13.27
CA ARG A 19 5.56 -3.62 -13.73
C ARG A 19 5.08 -4.87 -12.99
N ARG A 20 4.86 -4.77 -11.68
CA ARG A 20 4.37 -5.91 -10.87
C ARG A 20 2.90 -6.26 -11.14
N LEU A 21 2.06 -5.26 -11.42
CA LEU A 21 0.67 -5.47 -11.82
C LEU A 21 0.60 -6.14 -13.19
N ASP A 22 1.43 -5.66 -14.13
CA ASP A 22 1.57 -6.22 -15.46
C ASP A 22 2.07 -7.68 -15.38
N GLU A 23 3.11 -7.96 -14.60
CA GLU A 23 3.57 -9.34 -14.33
C GLU A 23 2.50 -10.23 -13.66
N HIS A 24 1.56 -9.64 -12.90
CA HIS A 24 0.43 -10.37 -12.31
C HIS A 24 -0.74 -10.55 -13.29
N GLN A 25 -0.96 -9.63 -14.23
CA GLN A 25 -1.99 -9.71 -15.27
C GLN A 25 -1.56 -10.56 -16.47
N ALA A 26 -0.30 -10.45 -16.89
CA ALA A 26 0.26 -11.03 -18.11
C ALA A 26 0.44 -12.56 -18.04
N CYS A 27 0.18 -13.19 -16.90
CA CYS A 27 0.21 -14.65 -16.74
C CYS A 27 1.58 -15.26 -17.06
N GLY A 28 2.43 -15.42 -16.03
CA GLY A 28 3.62 -16.25 -16.23
C GLY A 28 4.67 -16.19 -15.14
N THR A 29 4.61 -17.14 -14.21
CA THR A 29 5.77 -17.69 -13.49
C THR A 29 6.58 -16.84 -12.49
N LYS A 30 6.50 -15.50 -12.47
CA LYS A 30 7.32 -14.66 -11.55
C LYS A 30 6.54 -13.88 -10.48
N GLY A 31 5.21 -13.95 -10.48
CA GLY A 31 4.39 -13.39 -9.40
C GLY A 31 4.56 -14.14 -8.08
N ALA A 32 4.39 -13.45 -6.95
CA ALA A 32 4.45 -14.05 -5.62
C ALA A 32 3.60 -15.34 -5.59
N LYS A 33 4.19 -16.45 -5.11
CA LYS A 33 3.57 -17.80 -5.03
C LYS A 33 2.12 -17.77 -4.50
N PHE A 34 1.79 -16.77 -3.70
CA PHE A 34 0.51 -16.53 -3.03
C PHE A 34 -0.61 -15.96 -3.92
N LEU A 35 -0.30 -15.36 -5.07
CA LEU A 35 -1.26 -14.75 -6.01
C LEU A 35 -1.48 -15.62 -7.26
N ARG A 36 -0.75 -16.74 -7.37
CA ARG A 36 -0.90 -17.72 -8.44
C ARG A 36 -2.29 -18.37 -8.31
N GLY A 37 -3.19 -18.09 -9.27
CA GLY A 37 -4.54 -18.68 -9.33
C GLY A 37 -5.64 -17.94 -8.55
N ARG A 38 -5.36 -16.83 -7.86
CA ARG A 38 -6.37 -16.05 -7.13
C ARG A 38 -7.00 -14.93 -7.96
N GLY A 39 -7.52 -15.28 -9.13
CA GLY A 39 -8.44 -14.45 -9.93
C GLY A 39 -7.93 -13.04 -10.28
N PRO A 40 -8.78 -12.21 -10.92
CA PRO A 40 -8.40 -10.84 -11.26
C PRO A 40 -8.30 -10.00 -9.99
N LEU A 41 -7.09 -9.59 -9.63
CA LEU A 41 -6.86 -8.58 -8.60
C LEU A 41 -7.24 -7.23 -9.19
N LYS A 42 -8.21 -6.53 -8.58
CA LYS A 42 -8.52 -5.17 -8.99
C LYS A 42 -7.58 -4.22 -8.27
N LEU A 43 -6.73 -3.51 -9.02
CA LEU A 43 -6.03 -2.35 -8.48
C LEU A 43 -7.05 -1.28 -8.14
N LEU A 44 -7.08 -0.87 -6.88
CA LEU A 44 -8.02 0.16 -6.41
C LEU A 44 -7.35 1.53 -6.37
N ILE A 45 -6.12 1.57 -5.84
CA ILE A 45 -5.34 2.79 -5.67
C ILE A 45 -3.85 2.44 -5.72
N ALA A 46 -3.06 3.25 -6.38
CA ALA A 46 -1.60 3.22 -6.33
C ALA A 46 -1.11 4.65 -6.18
N MET A 47 -0.09 4.83 -5.36
CA MET A 47 0.53 6.13 -5.14
C MET A 47 2.03 5.95 -4.97
N GLU A 48 2.77 6.87 -5.55
CA GLU A 48 4.21 6.95 -5.40
C GLU A 48 4.53 7.57 -4.03
N VAL A 49 5.42 6.91 -3.31
CA VAL A 49 5.93 7.35 -2.01
C VAL A 49 7.42 7.49 -2.17
N GLY A 50 7.96 8.68 -1.91
CA GLY A 50 9.35 9.04 -2.20
C GLY A 50 10.37 7.98 -1.78
N ASP A 51 10.84 8.04 -0.54
CA ASP A 51 11.87 7.10 -0.09
C ASP A 51 11.28 5.75 0.38
N ARG A 52 12.07 4.68 0.23
CA ARG A 52 11.76 3.34 0.77
C ARG A 52 11.42 3.38 2.27
N SER A 53 12.13 4.20 3.04
CA SER A 53 11.90 4.37 4.48
C SER A 53 10.52 4.97 4.79
N GLN A 54 10.06 5.91 3.96
CA GLN A 54 8.72 6.49 4.09
C GLN A 54 7.65 5.50 3.64
N ALA A 55 7.88 4.81 2.53
CA ALA A 55 6.98 3.78 2.03
C ALA A 55 6.71 2.70 3.08
N LEU A 56 7.74 2.23 3.79
CA LEU A 56 7.60 1.24 4.86
C LEU A 56 6.78 1.77 6.06
N ARG A 57 6.94 3.04 6.45
CA ARG A 57 6.16 3.65 7.54
C ARG A 57 4.69 3.82 7.16
N VAL A 58 4.45 4.36 5.97
CA VAL A 58 3.10 4.51 5.41
C VAL A 58 2.44 3.13 5.31
N GLU A 59 3.15 2.11 4.83
CA GLU A 59 2.64 0.74 4.77
C GLU A 59 2.28 0.21 6.16
N TYR A 60 3.15 0.40 7.16
CA TYR A 60 2.89 -0.03 8.54
C TYR A 60 1.63 0.65 9.09
N ARG A 61 1.49 1.97 8.89
CA ARG A 61 0.31 2.73 9.30
C ARG A 61 -0.95 2.19 8.62
N VAL A 62 -0.87 1.99 7.30
CA VAL A 62 -1.96 1.47 6.47
C VAL A 62 -2.34 0.03 6.85
N LYS A 63 -1.38 -0.81 7.25
CA LYS A 63 -1.65 -2.17 7.76
C LYS A 63 -2.46 -2.14 9.06
N GLN A 64 -2.20 -1.17 9.94
CA GLN A 64 -2.95 -0.95 11.19
C GLN A 64 -4.36 -0.38 10.98
N LEU A 65 -4.66 0.17 9.80
CA LEU A 65 -5.98 0.72 9.50
C LEU A 65 -7.05 -0.38 9.42
N LYS A 66 -8.24 -0.04 9.94
CA LYS A 66 -9.45 -0.87 9.82
C LYS A 66 -9.92 -0.93 8.37
N GLN A 67 -10.77 -1.91 8.07
CA GLN A 67 -11.33 -2.09 6.73
C GLN A 67 -12.08 -0.84 6.24
N SER A 68 -12.88 -0.20 7.10
CA SER A 68 -13.57 1.05 6.78
C SER A 68 -12.63 2.18 6.38
N GLN A 69 -11.53 2.38 7.12
CA GLN A 69 -10.54 3.41 6.79
C GLN A 69 -9.81 3.13 5.47
N LYS A 70 -9.61 1.85 5.12
CA LYS A 70 -9.07 1.47 3.81
C LYS A 70 -10.08 1.78 2.71
N GLU A 71 -11.37 1.60 2.95
CA GLU A 71 -12.45 1.99 2.04
C GLU A 71 -12.53 3.51 1.88
N ASP A 72 -12.38 4.29 2.95
CA ASP A 72 -12.29 5.75 2.87
C ASP A 72 -11.11 6.19 2.00
N ILE A 73 -9.94 5.56 2.15
CA ILE A 73 -8.77 5.82 1.28
C ILE A 73 -9.08 5.50 -0.19
N ILE A 74 -9.80 4.42 -0.46
CA ILE A 74 -10.19 4.04 -1.82
C ILE A 74 -11.18 5.06 -2.40
N ARG A 75 -12.14 5.52 -1.58
CA ARG A 75 -13.14 6.52 -1.99
C ARG A 75 -12.52 7.90 -2.15
N GLN A 76 -11.52 8.21 -1.33
CA GLN A 76 -10.89 9.51 -1.26
C GLN A 76 -9.36 9.36 -1.23
N PRO A 77 -8.73 9.25 -2.41
CA PRO A 77 -7.27 9.06 -2.53
C PRO A 77 -6.46 10.20 -1.90
N ALA A 78 -7.06 11.38 -1.73
CA ALA A 78 -6.46 12.51 -1.01
C ALA A 78 -6.05 12.15 0.42
N ILE A 79 -6.77 11.25 1.11
CA ILE A 79 -6.42 10.83 2.48
C ILE A 79 -5.05 10.16 2.49
N LEU A 80 -4.78 9.27 1.52
CA LEU A 80 -3.49 8.61 1.39
C LEU A 80 -2.39 9.62 1.04
N LYS A 81 -2.72 10.64 0.23
CA LYS A 81 -1.78 11.71 -0.14
C LYS A 81 -1.35 12.52 1.07
N VAL A 82 -2.31 12.94 1.89
CA VAL A 82 -2.03 13.68 3.12
C VAL A 82 -1.22 12.83 4.10
N LEU A 83 -1.49 11.53 4.21
CA LEU A 83 -0.68 10.62 5.04
C LEU A 83 0.77 10.54 4.55
N ILE A 84 0.96 10.40 3.25
CA ILE A 84 2.30 10.35 2.65
C ILE A 84 3.00 11.69 2.81
N GLU A 85 2.34 12.81 2.51
CA GLU A 85 2.89 14.16 2.68
C GLU A 85 3.26 14.44 4.14
N ARG A 86 2.44 14.01 5.11
CA ARG A 86 2.76 14.11 6.54
C ARG A 86 4.01 13.31 6.92
N GLU A 87 4.16 12.10 6.42
CA GLU A 87 5.35 11.27 6.68
C GLU A 87 6.59 11.78 5.92
N ILE A 88 6.38 12.45 4.78
CA ILE A 88 7.46 13.09 4.03
C ILE A 88 7.97 14.33 4.76
N THR A 89 7.06 15.19 5.17
CA THR A 89 7.33 16.49 5.80
C THR A 89 7.68 16.34 7.30
N GLY A 90 7.21 15.28 7.95
CA GLY A 90 7.43 15.02 9.39
C GLY A 90 8.85 14.61 9.78
N ARG A 91 9.79 14.47 8.83
CA ARG A 91 11.21 14.20 9.14
C ARG A 91 11.88 15.31 9.96
N ASP A 92 11.31 16.51 10.00
CA ASP A 92 11.90 17.61 10.77
C ASP A 92 11.53 17.63 12.26
N LYS A 93 10.60 16.80 12.78
CA LYS A 93 10.15 16.94 14.18
C LYS A 93 9.99 15.69 15.07
N GLU A 94 9.94 14.47 14.55
CA GLU A 94 9.54 13.31 15.36
C GLU A 94 10.67 12.28 15.60
N ALA A 95 11.77 12.75 16.19
CA ALA A 95 12.81 11.91 16.78
C ALA A 95 12.55 11.59 18.28
N SER A 96 11.50 12.16 18.87
CA SER A 96 11.08 11.91 20.25
C SER A 96 9.83 11.04 20.29
N GLU A 97 9.80 10.06 21.20
CA GLU A 97 8.69 9.15 21.50
C GLU A 97 8.54 7.91 20.59
N ARG A 98 9.49 6.98 20.76
CA ARG A 98 9.18 5.55 20.70
C ARG A 98 9.20 4.98 22.12
N PRO A 99 8.08 4.48 22.68
CA PRO A 99 8.17 3.48 23.72
C PRO A 99 8.59 2.16 23.04
N ARG A 100 9.83 1.74 23.29
CA ARG A 100 10.29 0.38 23.00
C ARG A 100 9.50 -0.57 23.93
N ARG A 101 8.95 -1.64 23.35
CA ARG A 101 8.51 -2.83 24.08
C ARG A 101 9.40 -3.98 23.67
#